data_AF-E1X3L6-F1
#
_entry.id   AF-E1X3L6-F1
#
_cell.length_a   1.000
_cell.length_b   1.000
_cell.length_c   1.000
_cell.angle_alpha   90.00
_cell.angle_beta   90.00
_cell.angle_gamma   90.00
#
_symmetry.space_group_name_H-M   'P 1'
#
loop_
_entity.id
_entity.type
_entity.pdbx_description
1 polymer ?
#
loop_
_entity_poly.entity_id
_entity_poly.type
_entity_poly.pdbx_seq_one_letter_code
_entity_poly.pdbx_strand_id
1 'polypeptide(L)' 'MYICICKGITEEQLEQAIKPDAKPTDVLKDLGVGDSCGICLIDAIEKMTLAKSVAHQEKKKK' A
#
# COMPACT_ATOMS: atom_id res chain seq x y z
N MET A 1 -2.04 -4.87 10.46
CA MET A 1 -3.53 -4.93 10.51
C MET A 1 -4.09 -5.34 9.15
N TYR A 2 -5.38 -5.66 9.01
CA TYR A 2 -6.01 -5.81 7.69
C TYR A 2 -6.28 -4.44 7.06
N ILE A 3 -5.78 -4.22 5.85
CA ILE A 3 -6.07 -3.02 5.08
C ILE A 3 -7.33 -3.21 4.23
N CYS A 4 -7.61 -4.41 3.73
CA CYS A 4 -8.84 -4.73 3.00
C CYS A 4 -9.52 -5.98 3.58
N ILE A 5 -10.64 -5.79 4.27
CA ILE A 5 -11.38 -6.88 4.92
C ILE A 5 -12.05 -7.79 3.88
N CYS A 6 -12.65 -7.21 2.83
CA CYS A 6 -13.37 -7.97 1.79
C CYS A 6 -12.50 -9.00 1.06
N LYS A 7 -11.19 -8.74 0.97
CA LYS A 7 -10.21 -9.61 0.30
C LYS A 7 -9.23 -10.26 1.27
N GLY A 8 -9.32 -9.98 2.57
CA GLY A 8 -8.38 -10.48 3.57
C GLY A 8 -6.94 -10.02 3.33
N ILE A 9 -6.74 -8.79 2.87
CA ILE A 9 -5.41 -8.24 2.58
C ILE A 9 -4.88 -7.49 3.79
N THR A 10 -3.68 -7.83 4.22
CA THR A 10 -2.97 -7.20 5.34
C THR A 10 -2.13 -6.00 4.89
N GLU A 11 -1.82 -5.12 5.83
CA GLU A 11 -0.86 -4.02 5.63
C GLU A 11 0.53 -4.55 5.22
N GLU A 12 0.99 -5.65 5.82
CA GLU A 12 2.28 -6.25 5.49
C GLU A 12 2.32 -6.73 4.03
N GLN A 13 1.24 -7.35 3.54
CA GLN A 13 1.11 -7.74 2.14
C GLN A 13 1.09 -6.52 1.21
N LEU A 14 0.45 -5.43 1.63
CA LEU A 14 0.47 -4.17 0.88
C LEU A 14 1.88 -3.60 0.79
N GLU A 15 2.60 -3.51 1.92
CA GLU A 15 3.97 -3.00 2.01
C GLU A 15 4.95 -3.83 1.16
N GLN A 16 4.84 -5.16 1.20
CA GLN A 16 5.66 -6.07 0.39
C GLN A 16 5.40 -5.94 -1.11
N ALA A 17 4.21 -5.49 -1.52
CA ALA A 17 3.88 -5.27 -2.93
C ALA A 17 4.36 -3.91 -3.46
N ILE A 18 4.76 -2.97 -2.59
CA ILE A 18 5.24 -1.64 -3.00
C ILE A 18 6.63 -1.77 -3.64
N LYS A 19 6.70 -1.52 -4.95
CA LYS A 19 7.97 -1.41 -5.69
C LYS A 19 8.38 0.07 -5.79
N PRO A 20 9.69 0.40 -5.87
CA PRO A 20 10.19 1.78 -5.91
C PRO A 20 9.49 2.65 -6.97
N ASP A 21 9.32 2.11 -8.17
CA ASP A 21 8.77 2.83 -9.33
C ASP A 21 7.29 2.52 -9.59
N ALA A 22 6.64 1.72 -8.74
CA ALA A 22 5.24 1.39 -8.92
C ALA A 22 4.33 2.57 -8.57
N LYS A 23 3.29 2.78 -9.39
CA LYS A 23 2.21 3.70 -9.08
C LYS A 23 1.30 3.04 -8.03
N PRO A 24 0.79 3.80 -7.04
CA PRO A 24 -0.09 3.25 -6.02
C PRO A 24 -1.30 2.51 -6.59
N THR A 25 -1.91 3.04 -7.64
CA THR A 25 -3.04 2.43 -8.33
C THR A 25 -2.75 1.04 -8.88
N ASP A 26 -1.53 0.82 -9.39
CA ASP A 26 -1.15 -0.45 -10.00
C ASP A 26 -0.98 -1.52 -8.92
N VAL A 27 -0.32 -1.15 -7.81
CA VAL A 27 -0.15 -2.05 -6.65
C VAL A 27 -1.49 -2.44 -6.04
N LEU A 28 -2.39 -1.47 -5.83
CA LEU A 28 -3.72 -1.75 -5.26
C LEU A 28 -4.54 -2.66 -6.16
N LYS A 29 -4.49 -2.43 -7.48
CA LYS A 29 -5.17 -3.27 -8.47
C LYS A 29 -4.60 -4.68 -8.52
N ASP A 30 -3.28 -4.85 -8.48
CA ASP A 30 -2.63 -6.15 -8.51
C ASP A 30 -2.95 -6.99 -7.26
N LEU A 31 -3.05 -6.34 -6.09
CA LEU A 31 -3.47 -6.98 -4.84
C LEU A 31 -5.00 -7.21 -4.75
N GLY A 32 -5.79 -6.48 -5.55
CA GLY A 32 -7.25 -6.46 -5.48
C GLY A 32 -7.81 -5.63 -4.31
N VAL A 33 -7.02 -4.69 -3.77
CA VAL A 33 -7.48 -3.77 -2.73
C VAL A 33 -8.55 -2.83 -3.29
N GLY A 34 -9.75 -2.87 -2.70
CA GLY A 34 -10.86 -2.01 -3.10
C GLY A 34 -11.78 -2.60 -4.17
N ASP A 35 -11.48 -3.79 -4.72
CA ASP A 35 -12.27 -4.44 -5.77
C ASP A 35 -13.71 -4.82 -5.39
N SER A 36 -14.04 -4.80 -4.09
CA SER A 36 -15.38 -5.10 -3.58
C SER A 36 -16.12 -3.84 -3.15
N CYS A 37 -16.04 -3.45 -1.87
CA CYS A 37 -16.78 -2.29 -1.36
C CYS A 37 -16.04 -0.95 -1.51
N GLY A 38 -14.74 -0.96 -1.83
CA GLY A 38 -13.93 0.23 -2.03
C GLY A 38 -13.57 1.05 -0.78
N ILE A 39 -14.15 0.77 0.40
CA ILE A 39 -14.00 1.63 1.59
C ILE A 39 -12.55 1.77 2.07
N CYS A 40 -11.72 0.77 1.82
CA CYS A 40 -10.31 0.74 2.20
C CYS A 40 -9.37 1.54 1.28
N LEU A 41 -9.86 2.07 0.15
CA LEU A 41 -8.99 2.67 -0.86
C LEU A 41 -8.24 3.91 -0.35
N ILE A 42 -8.93 4.79 0.37
CA ILE A 42 -8.31 6.01 0.92
C ILE A 42 -7.21 5.63 1.91
N ASP A 43 -7.52 4.77 2.89
CA ASP A 43 -6.57 4.30 3.89
C ASP A 43 -5.35 3.61 3.26
N ALA A 44 -5.57 2.79 2.22
CA ALA A 44 -4.50 2.11 1.51
C ALA A 44 -3.59 3.10 0.76
N ILE A 45 -4.15 4.11 0.09
CA ILE A 45 -3.40 5.15 -0.62
C ILE A 45 -2.57 5.99 0.35
N GLU A 46 -3.16 6.40 1.47
CA GLU A 46 -2.45 7.16 2.50
C GLU A 46 -1.25 6.38 3.04
N LYS A 47 -1.43 5.10 3.38
CA LYS A 47 -0.34 4.23 3.84
C LYS A 47 0.77 4.07 2.81
N MET A 48 0.42 3.88 1.54
CA MET A 48 1.41 3.78 0.47
C MET A 48 2.22 5.08 0.28
N THR A 49 1.60 6.22 0.51
CA THR A 49 2.25 7.54 0.41
C THR A 49 3.18 7.79 1.60
N LEU A 50 2.75 7.40 2.81
CA LEU A 50 3.59 7.40 4.01
C LEU A 50 4.79 6.46 3.87
N ALA A 51 4.59 5.23 3.37
CA ALA A 51 5.66 4.24 3.16
C ALA A 51 6.79 4.76 2.24
N LYS A 52 6.44 5.47 1.15
CA LYS A 52 7.44 6.11 0.27
C LYS A 52 8.25 7.20 0.98
N SER A 53 7.67 7.86 1.97
CA SER A 53 8.33 8.91 2.74
C SER A 53 9.40 8.35 3.67
N VAL A 54 9.20 7.15 4.24
CA VAL A 54 10.14 6.51 5.16
C VAL A 54 11.32 5.86 4.41
N ALA A 55 11.07 5.27 3.24
CA ALA A 55 12.12 4.69 2.40
C ALA A 55 13.16 5.73 1.91
N HIS A 56 12.80 7.02 1.89
CA HIS A 56 13.72 8.11 1.58
C HIS A 56 14.49 8.65 2.80
N GLN A 57 14.08 8.31 4.04
CA GLN A 57 14.75 8.77 5.26
C GLN A 57 15.92 7.87 5.68
N GLU A 58 15.92 6.57 5.33
CA GLU A 58 17.06 5.68 5.65
C GLU A 58 18.26 5.85 4.72
N LYS A 59 18.08 6.33 3.48
CA LYS A 59 19.20 6.62 2.57
C LYS A 59 19.97 7.91 2.90
N LYS A 60 19.44 8.77 3.77
CA LYS A 60 20.08 10.05 4.14
C LYS A 60 20.95 9.97 5.41
N LYS A 61 21.05 8.79 6.04
CA LYS A 61 21.81 8.55 7.28
C LYS A 61 22.96 7.54 7.10
N LYS A 62 23.51 7.42 5.88
CA LYS A 62 24.72 6.63 5.62
C LYS A 62 25.74 7.44 4.85
#